data_AF-M5BT54-F1
#
_entry.id   AF-M5BT54-F1
#
_cell.length_a   1.000
_cell.length_b   1.000
_cell.length_c   1.000
_cell.angle_alpha   90.00
_cell.angle_beta   90.00
_cell.angle_gamma   90.00
#
_symmetry.space_group_name_H-M   'P 1'
#
loop_
_entity.id
_entity.type
_entity.pdbx_description
1 polymer ?
#
loop_
_entity_poly.entity_id
_entity_poly.type
_entity_poly.pdbx_seq_one_letter_code
_entity_poly.pdbx_strand_id
1 'polypeptide(L)'
;MVQNLAGSLALVTCKEPLKNNMALHMRQVLTEVGFSELMVPEQIILRVVSDNVDMACTAIERAAMDRAVTVIDETFAASYEHRRRHAEARPNQPFWDPNMPVMHYQQSLPDPLRIKPTGLINSQTRVYDDFSQPRRVEQKRVLMPRTVSYNRQDMMGGPNMGVGAPGNFSNPSPAPSTQSQGTGPPMGLQQPQMTQQNVGLMIVGSR
;
A
#
# COMPACT_ATOMS: atom_id res chain seq x y z
N MET A 1 -10.72 6.20 3.93
CA MET A 1 -9.43 5.81 3.30
C MET A 1 -8.30 5.71 4.31
N VAL A 2 -7.88 6.81 4.95
CA VAL A 2 -6.72 6.81 5.86
C VAL A 2 -6.81 5.76 6.97
N GLN A 3 -7.98 5.61 7.61
CA GLN A 3 -8.20 4.62 8.66
C GLN A 3 -7.88 3.19 8.20
N ASN A 4 -8.38 2.77 7.04
CA ASN A 4 -8.14 1.41 6.54
C ASN A 4 -6.65 1.16 6.23
N LEU A 5 -5.96 2.15 5.66
CA LEU A 5 -4.53 2.06 5.38
C LEU A 5 -3.71 2.03 6.68
N ALA A 6 -3.99 2.93 7.62
CA ALA A 6 -3.34 2.99 8.92
C ALA A 6 -3.53 1.69 9.71
N GLY A 7 -4.74 1.13 9.71
CA GLY A 7 -5.03 -0.13 10.37
C GLY A 7 -4.31 -1.32 9.73
N SER A 8 -4.28 -1.40 8.40
CA SER A 8 -3.55 -2.46 7.67
C SER A 8 -2.07 -2.44 8.02
N LEU A 9 -1.46 -1.25 7.98
CA LEU A 9 -0.05 -1.07 8.30
C LEU A 9 0.23 -1.40 9.77
N ALA A 10 -0.59 -0.88 10.69
CA ALA A 10 -0.45 -1.13 12.12
C ALA A 10 -0.45 -2.62 12.44
N LEU A 11 -1.41 -3.39 11.90
CA LEU A 11 -1.52 -4.83 12.14
C LEU A 11 -0.28 -5.60 11.66
N VAL A 12 0.24 -5.28 10.47
CA VAL A 12 1.43 -5.93 9.91
C VAL A 12 2.70 -5.56 10.68
N THR A 13 2.78 -4.34 11.19
CA THR A 13 3.93 -3.88 11.96
C THR A 13 3.94 -4.39 13.39
N CYS A 14 2.79 -4.43 14.07
CA CYS A 14 2.75 -4.65 15.53
C CYS A 14 2.69 -6.12 15.95
N LYS A 15 2.19 -7.03 15.11
CA LYS A 15 1.87 -8.41 15.52
C LYS A 15 3.07 -9.19 16.07
N GLU A 16 4.16 -9.27 15.30
CA GLU A 16 5.35 -10.01 15.70
C GLU A 16 6.06 -9.40 16.92
N PRO A 17 6.36 -8.07 16.97
CA PRO A 17 6.98 -7.49 18.15
C PRO A 17 6.09 -7.56 19.38
N LEU A 18 4.76 -7.46 19.24
CA LEU A 18 3.82 -7.57 20.36
C LEU A 18 3.85 -8.98 20.96
N LYS A 19 3.85 -10.02 20.12
CA LYS A 19 3.96 -11.42 20.57
C LYS A 19 5.19 -11.64 21.45
N ASN A 20 6.35 -11.14 21.00
CA ASN A 20 7.60 -11.29 21.74
C ASN A 20 7.59 -10.53 23.09
N ASN A 21 7.07 -9.29 23.10
CA ASN A 21 6.98 -8.49 24.31
C ASN A 21 5.98 -9.07 25.33
N MET A 22 4.82 -9.55 24.86
CA MET A 22 3.83 -10.19 25.74
C MET A 22 4.41 -11.43 26.43
N ALA A 23 5.14 -12.29 25.69
CA ALA A 23 5.77 -13.47 26.28
C ALA A 23 6.83 -13.08 27.33
N LEU A 24 7.62 -12.04 27.04
CA LEU A 24 8.62 -11.52 27.96
C LEU A 24 8.01 -10.99 29.25
N HIS A 25 6.98 -10.16 29.16
CA HIS A 25 6.31 -9.62 30.35
C HIS A 25 5.57 -10.71 31.14
N MET A 26 4.98 -11.70 30.45
CA MET A 26 4.32 -12.80 31.12
C MET A 26 5.30 -13.62 31.96
N ARG A 27 6.52 -13.89 31.46
CA ARG A 27 7.59 -14.54 32.24
C ARG A 27 8.00 -13.74 33.46
N GLN A 28 8.17 -12.42 33.30
CA GLN A 28 8.52 -11.51 34.39
C GLN A 28 7.47 -11.55 35.51
N VAL A 29 6.20 -11.37 35.15
CA VAL A 29 5.08 -11.39 36.11
C VAL A 29 4.95 -12.74 36.81
N LEU A 30 5.10 -13.87 36.09
CA LEU A 30 5.03 -15.20 36.71
C LEU A 30 6.16 -15.41 37.74
N THR A 31 7.37 -14.95 37.42
CA THR A 31 8.52 -15.03 38.31
C THR A 31 8.32 -14.17 39.56
N GLU A 32 7.78 -12.95 39.40
CA GLU A 32 7.46 -12.04 40.51
C GLU A 32 6.39 -12.62 41.45
N VAL A 33 5.43 -13.37 40.93
CA VAL A 33 4.38 -14.05 41.72
C VAL A 33 4.91 -15.32 42.41
N GLY A 34 6.14 -15.75 42.11
CA GLY A 34 6.78 -16.90 42.74
C GLY A 34 6.60 -18.23 41.99
N PHE A 35 6.09 -18.19 40.75
CA PHE A 35 6.14 -19.36 39.87
C PHE A 35 7.56 -19.52 39.32
N SER A 36 8.16 -20.70 39.50
CA SER A 36 9.44 -21.03 38.86
C SER A 36 9.21 -21.49 37.42
N GLU A 37 10.24 -21.34 36.58
CA GLU A 37 10.26 -21.84 35.19
C GLU A 37 9.92 -23.34 35.09
N LEU A 38 10.20 -24.11 36.14
CA LEU A 38 9.90 -25.54 36.20
C LEU A 38 8.39 -25.81 36.38
N MET A 39 7.66 -24.88 37.00
CA MET A 39 6.23 -25.00 37.25
C MET A 39 5.39 -24.57 36.05
N VAL A 40 5.87 -23.63 35.24
CA VAL A 40 5.17 -23.13 34.05
C VAL A 40 6.05 -23.31 32.82
N PRO A 41 5.82 -24.35 32.00
CA PRO A 41 6.52 -24.53 30.74
C PRO A 41 6.31 -23.35 29.77
N GLU A 42 7.37 -22.93 29.09
CA GLU A 42 7.35 -21.83 28.10
C GLU A 42 6.28 -22.02 27.02
N GLN A 43 6.00 -23.27 26.63
CA GLN A 43 4.98 -23.58 25.63
C GLN A 43 3.58 -23.12 26.04
N ILE A 44 3.28 -23.07 27.35
CA ILE A 44 1.99 -22.58 27.86
C ILE A 44 1.93 -21.06 27.68
N ILE A 45 3.00 -20.34 28.03
CA ILE A 45 3.11 -18.88 27.87
C ILE A 45 2.92 -18.50 26.40
N LEU A 46 3.66 -19.15 25.50
CA LEU A 46 3.57 -18.89 24.07
C LEU A 46 2.17 -19.16 23.50
N ARG A 47 1.48 -20.20 24.01
CA ARG A 47 0.09 -20.48 23.61
C ARG A 47 -0.88 -19.40 24.09
N VAL A 48 -0.79 -18.99 25.35
CA VAL A 48 -1.64 -17.91 25.89
C VAL A 48 -1.40 -16.62 25.09
N VAL A 49 -0.14 -16.28 24.80
CA VAL A 49 0.17 -15.11 23.98
C VAL A 49 -0.39 -15.24 22.58
N SER A 50 -0.23 -16.38 21.91
CA SER A 50 -0.76 -16.62 20.57
C SER A 50 -2.27 -16.49 20.50
N ASP A 51 -3.00 -16.95 21.53
CA ASP A 51 -4.46 -16.87 21.58
C ASP A 51 -4.98 -15.44 21.84
N ASN A 52 -4.15 -14.56 22.40
CA ASN A 52 -4.53 -13.19 22.78
C ASN A 52 -3.92 -12.08 21.91
N VAL A 53 -2.88 -12.37 21.12
CA VAL A 53 -2.16 -11.34 20.34
C VAL A 53 -3.07 -10.66 19.32
N ASP A 54 -4.00 -11.39 18.70
CA ASP A 54 -4.92 -10.82 17.72
C ASP A 54 -5.89 -9.81 18.37
N MET A 55 -6.38 -10.09 19.57
CA MET A 55 -7.21 -9.16 20.33
C MET A 55 -6.44 -7.88 20.67
N ALA A 56 -5.20 -8.01 21.16
CA ALA A 56 -4.37 -6.84 21.46
C ALA A 56 -4.03 -6.03 20.20
N CYS A 57 -3.78 -6.70 19.07
CA CYS A 57 -3.59 -6.05 17.77
C CYS A 57 -4.81 -5.24 17.34
N THR A 58 -6.05 -5.73 17.56
CA THR A 58 -7.25 -4.95 17.22
C THR A 58 -7.37 -3.64 18.00
N ALA A 59 -6.91 -3.61 19.25
CA ALA A 59 -6.89 -2.39 20.06
C ALA A 59 -5.86 -1.36 19.52
N ILE A 60 -4.65 -1.84 19.18
CA ILE A 60 -3.61 -1.01 18.55
C ILE A 60 -4.09 -0.50 17.19
N GLU A 61 -4.73 -1.37 16.40
CA GLU A 61 -5.27 -1.02 15.09
C GLU A 61 -6.26 0.14 15.20
N ARG A 62 -7.25 0.03 16.10
CA ARG A 62 -8.24 1.10 16.33
C ARG A 62 -7.59 2.41 16.77
N ALA A 63 -6.67 2.35 17.73
CA ALA A 63 -5.96 3.54 18.18
C ALA A 63 -5.16 4.21 17.05
N ALA A 64 -4.55 3.41 16.17
CA ALA A 64 -3.85 3.92 14.98
C ALA A 64 -4.83 4.54 13.97
N MET A 65 -5.99 3.92 13.74
CA MET A 65 -7.02 4.47 12.86
C MET A 65 -7.53 5.83 13.36
N ASP A 66 -7.86 5.93 14.64
CA ASP A 66 -8.40 7.17 15.24
C ASP A 66 -7.39 8.31 15.16
N ARG A 67 -6.13 8.03 15.53
CA ARG A 67 -5.04 9.01 15.40
C ARG A 67 -4.78 9.41 13.95
N ALA A 68 -4.93 8.49 13.00
CA ALA A 68 -4.68 8.79 11.60
C ALA A 68 -5.72 9.77 11.03
N VAL A 69 -6.96 9.76 11.54
CA VAL A 69 -7.98 10.76 11.17
C VAL A 69 -7.53 12.15 11.63
N THR A 70 -7.16 12.30 12.90
CA THR A 70 -6.79 13.62 13.45
C THR A 70 -5.57 14.20 12.73
N VAL A 71 -4.55 13.38 12.45
CA VAL A 71 -3.34 13.79 11.72
C VAL A 71 -3.67 14.27 10.30
N ILE A 72 -4.56 13.56 9.60
CA ILE A 72 -4.96 13.94 8.25
C ILE A 72 -5.80 15.22 8.24
N ASP A 73 -6.71 15.38 9.19
CA ASP A 73 -7.53 16.59 9.30
C ASP A 73 -6.66 17.83 9.56
N GLU A 74 -5.66 17.71 10.43
CA GLU A 74 -4.66 18.76 10.66
C GLU A 74 -3.82 19.04 9.41
N THR A 75 -3.39 18.00 8.70
CA THR A 75 -2.59 18.12 7.48
C THR A 75 -3.36 18.84 6.37
N PHE A 76 -4.67 18.60 6.26
CA PHE A 76 -5.51 19.22 5.22
C PHE A 76 -6.17 20.54 5.63
N ALA A 77 -6.02 20.99 6.88
CA ALA A 77 -6.64 22.21 7.38
C ALA A 77 -6.41 23.43 6.46
N ALA A 78 -5.18 23.63 5.98
CA ALA A 78 -4.86 24.71 5.04
C ALA A 78 -5.57 24.55 3.68
N SER A 79 -5.64 23.33 3.14
CA SER A 79 -6.34 23.04 1.88
C SER A 79 -7.85 23.27 2.00
N TYR A 80 -8.45 22.97 3.16
CA TYR A 80 -9.85 23.27 3.44
C TYR A 80 -10.09 24.77 3.49
N GLU A 81 -9.19 25.52 4.15
CA GLU A 81 -9.26 26.97 4.24
C GLU A 81 -9.17 27.65 2.87
N HIS A 82 -8.25 27.21 2.01
CA HIS A 82 -8.13 27.73 0.65
C HIS A 82 -9.42 27.51 -0.15
N ARG A 83 -10.05 26.34 -0.02
CA ARG A 83 -11.32 26.03 -0.67
C ARG A 83 -12.46 26.90 -0.13
N ARG A 84 -12.53 27.09 1.19
CA ARG A 84 -13.53 27.94 1.85
C ARG A 84 -13.46 29.38 1.35
N ARG A 85 -12.27 29.99 1.38
CA ARG A 85 -12.06 31.37 0.90
C ARG A 85 -12.41 31.54 -0.58
N HIS A 86 -12.10 30.53 -1.40
CA HIS A 86 -12.46 30.57 -2.82
C HIS A 86 -13.98 30.54 -3.02
N ALA A 87 -14.70 29.70 -2.27
CA ALA A 87 -16.15 29.63 -2.35
C ALA A 87 -16.81 30.98 -1.98
N GLU A 88 -16.25 31.68 -1.00
CA GLU A 88 -16.71 33.02 -0.58
C GLU A 88 -16.42 34.10 -1.63
N ALA A 89 -15.20 34.11 -2.20
CA ALA A 89 -14.77 35.14 -3.14
C ALA A 89 -15.31 34.93 -4.56
N ARG A 90 -15.51 33.69 -4.99
CA ARG A 90 -15.81 33.30 -6.38
C ARG A 90 -16.78 32.11 -6.44
N PRO A 91 -18.06 32.29 -6.06
CA PRO A 91 -19.03 31.20 -6.01
C PRO A 91 -19.35 30.57 -7.38
N ASN A 92 -19.19 31.33 -8.47
CA ASN A 92 -19.52 30.89 -9.83
C ASN A 92 -18.33 30.30 -10.61
N GLN A 93 -17.15 30.19 -9.98
CA GLN A 93 -15.97 29.62 -10.63
C GLN A 93 -15.57 28.29 -9.96
N PRO A 94 -15.10 27.29 -10.72
CA PRO A 94 -14.58 26.06 -10.14
C PRO A 94 -13.29 26.36 -9.36
N PHE A 95 -13.13 25.73 -8.20
CA PHE A 95 -11.90 25.82 -7.42
C PHE A 95 -10.76 25.09 -8.13
N TRP A 96 -9.63 25.77 -8.28
CA TRP A 96 -8.36 25.18 -8.70
C TRP A 96 -7.30 25.51 -7.65
N ASP A 97 -6.55 24.49 -7.21
CA ASP A 97 -5.48 24.69 -6.23
C ASP A 97 -4.31 25.43 -6.90
N PRO A 98 -3.92 26.63 -6.43
CA PRO A 98 -2.80 27.38 -7.00
C PRO A 98 -1.46 26.66 -6.84
N ASN A 99 -1.34 25.79 -5.84
CA ASN A 99 -0.12 25.04 -5.55
C ASN A 99 -0.02 23.74 -6.35
N MET A 100 -1.10 23.34 -7.05
CA MET A 100 -1.04 22.20 -7.95
C MET A 100 -0.23 22.55 -9.21
N PRO A 101 0.83 21.79 -9.52
CA PRO A 101 1.59 22.01 -10.74
C PRO A 101 0.67 21.92 -11.97
N VAL A 102 0.96 22.74 -12.99
CA VAL A 102 0.28 22.60 -14.28
C VAL A 102 0.65 21.25 -14.87
N MET A 103 -0.28 20.31 -14.81
CA MET A 103 -0.08 18.95 -15.31
C MET A 103 -0.22 18.96 -16.83
N HIS A 104 0.85 19.31 -17.55
CA HIS A 104 0.85 19.39 -19.02
C HIS A 104 0.37 18.09 -19.70
N TYR A 105 0.58 16.94 -19.06
CA TYR A 105 0.09 15.64 -19.55
C TYR A 105 -1.45 15.48 -19.46
N GLN A 106 -2.17 16.28 -18.67
CA GLN A 106 -3.64 16.14 -18.58
C GLN A 106 -4.35 16.45 -19.90
N GLN A 107 -3.72 17.23 -20.77
CA GLN A 107 -4.24 17.51 -22.12
C GLN A 107 -4.07 16.30 -23.06
N SER A 108 -3.06 15.46 -22.83
CA SER A 108 -2.84 14.23 -23.62
C SER A 108 -3.58 13.01 -23.07
N LEU A 109 -4.12 13.08 -21.86
CA LEU A 109 -4.90 11.99 -21.27
C LEU A 109 -6.29 11.86 -21.90
N PRO A 110 -6.76 10.62 -22.14
CA PRO A 110 -8.16 10.35 -22.51
C PRO A 110 -9.14 10.85 -21.45
N ASP A 111 -10.36 11.17 -21.89
CA ASP A 111 -11.40 11.76 -21.04
C ASP A 111 -11.69 11.04 -19.70
N PRO A 112 -11.64 9.70 -19.59
CA PRO A 112 -11.84 9.01 -18.31
C PRO A 112 -10.71 9.19 -17.29
N LEU A 113 -9.51 9.57 -17.73
CA LEU A 113 -8.32 9.76 -16.89
C LEU A 113 -8.02 11.23 -16.63
N ARG A 114 -8.72 12.14 -17.32
CA ARG A 114 -8.58 13.58 -17.15
C ARG A 114 -9.34 14.04 -15.91
N ILE A 115 -8.68 14.85 -15.07
CA ILE A 115 -9.32 15.51 -13.93
C ILE A 115 -10.22 16.62 -14.46
N LYS A 116 -11.52 16.56 -14.15
CA LYS A 116 -12.50 17.53 -14.61
C LYS A 116 -12.76 18.60 -13.54
N PRO A 117 -12.96 19.87 -13.92
CA PRO A 117 -13.33 20.94 -12.99
C PRO A 117 -14.68 20.69 -12.30
N THR A 118 -15.54 19.88 -12.91
CA THR A 118 -16.85 19.47 -12.38
C THR A 118 -16.76 18.42 -11.27
N GLY A 119 -15.54 17.99 -10.90
CA GLY A 119 -15.31 16.94 -9.91
C GLY A 119 -15.17 15.54 -10.50
N LEU A 120 -15.08 14.55 -9.60
CA LEU A 120 -14.93 13.13 -9.95
C LEU A 120 -16.28 12.53 -10.35
N ILE A 121 -16.27 11.59 -11.30
CA ILE A 121 -17.45 10.79 -11.65
C ILE A 121 -17.65 9.64 -10.64
N ASN A 122 -18.88 9.16 -10.46
CA ASN A 122 -19.22 8.10 -9.49
C ASN A 122 -18.34 6.84 -9.62
N SER A 123 -17.98 6.45 -10.84
CA SER A 123 -17.08 5.30 -11.07
C SER A 123 -15.65 5.53 -10.56
N GLN A 124 -15.18 6.78 -10.55
CA GLN A 124 -13.88 7.15 -9.97
C GLN A 124 -13.97 7.26 -8.44
N THR A 125 -15.06 7.80 -7.90
CA THR A 125 -15.26 7.94 -6.44
C THR A 125 -15.37 6.59 -5.73
N ARG A 126 -15.87 5.56 -6.43
CA ARG A 126 -16.04 4.20 -5.88
C ARG A 126 -14.80 3.63 -5.20
N VAL A 127 -13.60 3.98 -5.68
CA VAL A 127 -12.34 3.54 -5.07
C VAL A 127 -12.24 4.00 -3.62
N TYR A 128 -12.68 5.23 -3.31
CA TYR A 128 -12.69 5.77 -1.94
C TYR A 128 -13.76 5.11 -1.07
N ASP A 129 -14.92 4.80 -1.66
CA ASP A 129 -16.01 4.10 -0.97
C ASP A 129 -15.59 2.67 -0.58
N ASP A 130 -14.83 1.99 -1.43
CA ASP A 130 -14.32 0.65 -1.13
C ASP A 130 -13.37 0.65 0.09
N PHE A 131 -12.69 1.77 0.40
CA PHE A 131 -11.91 1.90 1.63
C PHE A 131 -12.75 2.12 2.89
N SER A 132 -14.01 2.56 2.75
CA SER A 132 -14.94 2.77 3.88
C SER A 132 -15.59 1.47 4.34
N GLN A 133 -15.64 0.45 3.48
CA GLN A 133 -16.15 -0.86 3.85
C GLN A 133 -15.18 -1.50 4.85
N PRO A 134 -15.66 -1.92 6.04
CA PRO A 134 -14.81 -2.61 6.99
C PRO A 134 -14.22 -3.85 6.31
N ARG A 135 -12.91 -4.08 6.50
CA ARG A 135 -12.29 -5.33 6.03
C ARG A 135 -13.15 -6.46 6.57
N ARG A 136 -13.75 -7.26 5.68
CA ARG A 136 -14.32 -8.55 6.08
C ARG A 136 -13.18 -9.31 6.72
N VAL A 137 -13.18 -9.32 8.05
CA VAL A 137 -12.26 -10.09 8.87
C VAL A 137 -12.30 -11.51 8.34
N GLU A 138 -11.19 -11.91 7.70
CA GLU A 138 -10.82 -13.29 7.44
C GLU A 138 -11.99 -14.27 7.21
N GLN A 139 -12.90 -14.00 6.27
CA GLN A 139 -13.65 -15.10 5.70
C GLN A 139 -12.62 -15.87 4.89
N LYS A 140 -12.06 -16.96 5.46
CA LYS A 140 -11.23 -17.97 4.79
C LYS A 140 -11.63 -18.01 3.31
N ARG A 141 -10.94 -17.26 2.46
CA ARG A 141 -11.21 -17.26 1.03
C ARG A 141 -10.60 -18.54 0.53
N VAL A 142 -11.40 -19.60 0.49
CA VAL A 142 -11.23 -20.62 -0.53
C VAL A 142 -11.18 -19.84 -1.84
N LEU A 143 -10.02 -19.82 -2.50
CA LEU A 143 -9.83 -19.18 -3.80
C LEU A 143 -10.84 -19.79 -4.77
N MET A 144 -11.87 -19.03 -5.11
CA MET A 144 -12.66 -19.28 -6.31
C MET A 144 -12.40 -18.11 -7.25
N PRO A 145 -11.71 -18.34 -8.39
CA PRO A 145 -11.58 -17.33 -9.42
C PRO A 145 -12.98 -17.00 -9.94
N ARG A 146 -13.41 -15.74 -9.80
CA ARG A 146 -14.60 -15.24 -10.50
C ARG A 146 -14.24 -15.06 -11.98
N THR A 147 -14.34 -16.12 -12.76
CA THR A 147 -14.41 -15.98 -14.22
C THR A 147 -15.83 -15.54 -14.57
N VAL A 148 -15.96 -14.40 -15.23
CA VAL A 148 -17.22 -13.96 -15.82
C VAL A 148 -17.39 -14.74 -17.12
N SER A 149 -18.21 -15.79 -17.11
CA SER A 149 -18.63 -16.50 -18.31
C SER A 149 -19.71 -15.70 -19.03
N TYR A 150 -19.39 -15.15 -20.21
CA TYR A 150 -20.41 -14.73 -21.16
C TYR A 150 -21.01 -15.99 -21.81
N ASN A 151 -22.24 -16.34 -21.44
CA ASN A 151 -23.04 -17.32 -22.19
C ASN A 151 -23.39 -16.70 -23.56
N ARG A 152 -22.66 -17.10 -24.61
CA ARG A 152 -23.06 -16.88 -26.01
C ARG A 152 -23.67 -18.18 -26.53
N GLN A 153 -24.87 -18.48 -26.06
CA GLN A 153 -25.73 -19.52 -26.61
C GLN A 153 -27.01 -18.84 -27.07
N ASP A 154 -26.97 -18.34 -28.31
CA ASP A 154 -28.14 -18.09 -29.16
C ASP A 154 -27.64 -17.71 -30.55
N MET A 155 -27.46 -18.71 -31.42
CA MET A 155 -27.61 -18.66 -32.89
C MET A 155 -27.41 -20.09 -33.41
N MET A 156 -28.44 -20.92 -33.34
CA MET A 156 -28.52 -22.24 -33.98
C MET A 156 -29.02 -22.09 -35.43
N GLY A 157 -28.32 -22.66 -36.40
CA GLY A 157 -28.92 -23.06 -37.69
C GLY A 157 -28.00 -23.07 -38.93
N GLY A 158 -27.47 -24.25 -39.30
CA GLY A 158 -27.05 -24.57 -40.68
C GLY A 158 -25.72 -25.34 -40.84
N PRO A 159 -25.56 -26.28 -41.81
CA PRO A 159 -25.03 -27.61 -41.50
C PRO A 159 -23.63 -27.98 -42.04
N ASN A 160 -22.97 -28.84 -41.26
CA ASN A 160 -22.14 -30.02 -41.61
C ASN A 160 -20.80 -29.87 -42.38
N MET A 161 -19.69 -30.19 -41.70
CA MET A 161 -18.80 -31.34 -42.01
C MET A 161 -17.52 -31.31 -41.14
N GLY A 162 -17.08 -32.48 -40.66
CA GLY A 162 -15.66 -32.75 -40.39
C GLY A 162 -15.25 -32.95 -38.93
N VAL A 163 -15.05 -34.21 -38.56
CA VAL A 163 -14.58 -34.71 -37.25
C VAL A 163 -13.07 -34.49 -37.07
N GLY A 164 -12.64 -34.03 -35.89
CA GLY A 164 -11.23 -33.97 -35.50
C GLY A 164 -11.02 -33.55 -34.03
N ALA A 165 -10.46 -34.46 -33.22
CA ALA A 165 -10.22 -34.36 -31.78
C ALA A 165 -9.05 -33.40 -31.40
N PRO A 166 -8.87 -33.02 -30.11
CA PRO A 166 -8.30 -31.73 -29.73
C PRO A 166 -6.77 -31.71 -29.61
N GLY A 167 -6.16 -30.65 -30.14
CA GLY A 167 -4.72 -30.35 -30.04
C GLY A 167 -4.35 -29.69 -28.71
N ASN A 168 -3.36 -30.30 -28.05
CA ASN A 168 -2.73 -29.87 -26.80
C ASN A 168 -1.57 -28.92 -27.13
N PHE A 169 -1.72 -27.61 -26.89
CA PHE A 169 -0.65 -26.62 -27.09
C PHE A 169 -0.21 -26.00 -25.76
N SER A 170 0.84 -26.58 -25.21
CA SER A 170 1.71 -26.00 -24.18
C SER A 170 2.64 -24.97 -24.84
N ASN A 171 2.68 -23.73 -24.33
CA ASN A 171 3.59 -22.69 -24.81
C ASN A 171 4.62 -22.35 -23.71
N PRO A 172 5.92 -22.66 -23.88
CA PRO A 172 6.97 -22.19 -23.00
C PRO A 172 7.55 -20.85 -23.51
N SER A 173 7.51 -19.81 -22.69
CA SER A 173 8.24 -18.56 -22.93
C SER A 173 9.76 -18.75 -22.78
N PRO A 174 10.60 -18.17 -23.65
CA PRO A 174 12.05 -18.16 -23.46
C PRO A 174 12.51 -16.90 -22.69
N ALA A 175 13.25 -17.10 -21.61
CA ALA A 175 14.06 -16.07 -20.96
C ALA A 175 15.46 -16.00 -21.61
N PRO A 176 16.09 -14.83 -21.78
CA PRO A 176 17.45 -14.73 -22.32
C PRO A 176 18.52 -14.74 -21.21
N SER A 177 19.47 -15.66 -21.32
CA SER A 177 20.70 -15.72 -20.51
C SER A 177 21.93 -15.42 -21.38
N THR A 178 22.73 -14.47 -20.88
CA THR A 178 24.11 -14.04 -21.15
C THR A 178 25.15 -15.01 -21.74
N GLN A 179 26.09 -14.46 -22.56
CA GLN A 179 27.58 -14.71 -22.70
C GLN A 179 28.04 -14.51 -24.17
N SER A 180 29.23 -14.06 -24.59
CA SER A 180 30.47 -13.53 -23.99
C SER A 180 31.50 -13.16 -25.10
N GLN A 181 32.45 -12.26 -24.79
CA GLN A 181 33.85 -12.14 -25.29
C GLN A 181 34.22 -11.52 -26.67
N GLY A 182 35.17 -10.57 -26.62
CA GLY A 182 36.05 -10.12 -27.71
C GLY A 182 37.06 -9.04 -27.24
N THR A 183 38.36 -9.31 -27.37
CA THR A 183 39.54 -8.61 -26.82
C THR A 183 40.19 -7.56 -27.75
N GLY A 184 40.78 -6.48 -27.21
CA GLY A 184 41.78 -5.61 -27.89
C GLY A 184 42.00 -4.20 -27.27
N PRO A 185 43.25 -3.66 -27.10
CA PRO A 185 43.56 -2.44 -26.31
C PRO A 185 44.02 -1.22 -27.18
N PRO A 186 44.62 -0.13 -26.63
CA PRO A 186 43.98 1.04 -26.01
C PRO A 186 44.31 2.38 -26.72
N MET A 187 43.51 3.44 -26.54
CA MET A 187 43.92 4.82 -26.90
C MET A 187 43.24 5.90 -26.04
N GLY A 188 44.06 6.63 -25.29
CA GLY A 188 44.14 8.10 -25.31
C GLY A 188 43.04 8.96 -24.66
N LEU A 189 43.42 9.57 -23.52
CA LEU A 189 43.21 10.98 -23.12
C LEU A 189 41.78 11.56 -23.10
N GLN A 190 41.32 11.97 -21.91
CA GLN A 190 41.35 13.36 -21.41
C GLN A 190 40.38 13.51 -20.21
N GLN A 191 40.89 13.96 -19.06
CA GLN A 191 40.09 14.43 -17.90
C GLN A 191 39.37 15.76 -18.21
N PRO A 192 38.31 16.07 -17.46
CA PRO A 192 38.24 17.41 -16.86
C PRO A 192 38.09 17.38 -15.33
N GLN A 193 38.85 18.26 -14.69
CA GLN A 193 38.79 18.65 -13.29
C GLN A 193 37.40 19.22 -12.92
N MET A 194 36.92 18.92 -11.71
CA MET A 194 36.09 19.86 -10.97
C MET A 194 36.54 19.99 -9.50
N THR A 195 36.55 21.26 -9.11
CA THR A 195 37.09 21.93 -7.93
C THR A 195 36.43 21.44 -6.64
N GLN A 196 37.24 20.99 -5.68
CA GLN A 196 36.82 20.65 -4.33
C GLN A 196 36.59 21.94 -3.53
N GLN A 197 35.34 22.29 -3.28
CA GLN A 197 34.98 23.42 -2.44
C GLN A 197 34.92 22.97 -0.98
N ASN A 198 35.88 23.48 -0.22
CA ASN A 198 36.11 23.30 1.19
C ASN A 198 34.98 23.97 1.99
N VAL A 199 34.11 23.20 2.67
CA VAL A 199 33.19 23.75 3.68
C VAL A 199 33.76 23.43 5.05
N GLY A 200 34.46 24.43 5.59
CA GLY A 200 35.01 24.43 6.93
C GLY A 200 33.93 24.29 7.99
N LEU A 201 34.21 23.35 8.89
CA LEU A 201 33.63 23.14 10.20
C LEU A 201 33.69 24.46 11.01
N MET A 202 32.55 24.99 11.48
CA MET A 202 32.53 25.90 12.63
C MET A 202 31.66 25.32 13.74
N ILE A 203 32.33 24.62 14.65
CA ILE A 203 31.91 24.36 16.02
C ILE A 203 32.56 25.46 16.87
N VAL A 204 31.77 26.33 17.48
CA VAL A 204 32.11 27.10 18.70
C VAL A 204 30.77 27.27 19.43
N GLY A 205 30.53 26.78 20.64
CA GLY A 205 31.43 26.59 21.76
C GLY A 205 31.13 27.68 22.80
N SER A 206 30.03 27.51 23.52
CA SER A 206 29.56 28.41 24.58
C SER A 206 30.58 28.52 25.72
N ARG A 207 30.79 29.73 26.20
CA ARG A 207 31.20 30.05 27.57
C ARG A 207 30.21 31.06 28.13
#